data_AF-A0A660QSI6-F1
#
_entry.id   AF-A0A660QSI6-F1
#
_cell.length_a   1.000
_cell.length_b   1.000
_cell.length_c   1.000
_cell.angle_alpha   90.00
_cell.angle_beta   90.00
_cell.angle_gamma   90.00
#
_symmetry.space_group_name_H-M   'P 1'
#
loop_
_entity.id
_entity.type
_entity.pdbx_description
1 polymer ?
#
loop_
_entity_poly.entity_id
_entity_poly.type
_entity_poly.pdbx_seq_one_letter_code
_entity_poly.pdbx_strand_id
1 'polypeptide(L)'
;ISGNGNHMSSFNDATRPMATNGVPFAAIPRIGPNTLSLYFDNNNDGGLGPDDLGTFGNGGGKMVESFSFTNGWTIEATFKAADIDHWQVVLGKDGKPSAGPEQPFSFKLAPSAEGFSLRCLIFKDDGFFDFLDTPDNTIEAGKWYTVVATYDNEFFTLYLKSEDDADFVQYGSLNRPQGSSFGVLGSGTWTIGRGMWGSAPVDFFHGLVDEVRVSDAPMRPEEFISGADPVPPIGDIAMVPVAGGFELTWATGVNYDYMLMEKASLLDPTWSTNMSSIPGGETNVTVSVPADQAAAFYKVNSEQ
;
A
#
# COMPACT_ATOMS: atom_id res chain seq x y z
N ILE A 1 12.60 3.23 -8.97
CA ILE A 1 13.78 3.85 -8.31
C ILE A 1 13.33 4.31 -6.91
N SER A 2 13.96 3.83 -5.83
CA SER A 2 13.63 4.31 -4.47
C SER A 2 14.01 5.79 -4.30
N GLY A 3 13.11 6.63 -3.78
CA GLY A 3 13.36 8.07 -3.62
C GLY A 3 14.53 8.47 -2.70
N ASN A 4 14.99 7.55 -1.83
CA ASN A 4 15.99 7.82 -0.77
C ASN A 4 17.29 6.99 -0.91
N GLY A 5 17.66 6.56 -2.12
CA GLY A 5 18.91 5.79 -2.33
C GLY A 5 18.90 4.35 -1.78
N ASN A 6 17.74 3.87 -1.34
CA ASN A 6 17.46 2.49 -0.92
C ASN A 6 17.20 1.57 -2.13
N HIS A 7 17.99 1.72 -3.20
CA HIS A 7 17.81 0.90 -4.39
C HIS A 7 18.04 -0.56 -4.02
N MET A 8 17.15 -1.42 -4.52
CA MET A 8 17.30 -2.85 -4.41
C MET A 8 18.35 -3.33 -5.41
N SER A 9 19.12 -4.34 -5.02
CA SER A 9 20.02 -5.06 -5.92
C SER A 9 19.96 -6.55 -5.60
N SER A 10 20.36 -7.39 -6.55
CA SER A 10 20.51 -8.83 -6.28
C SER A 10 21.78 -9.07 -5.48
N PHE A 11 21.82 -10.16 -4.70
CA PHE A 11 23.00 -10.51 -3.93
C PHE A 11 24.21 -10.78 -4.84
N ASN A 12 23.96 -11.41 -5.99
CA ASN A 12 24.94 -11.57 -7.05
C ASN A 12 24.25 -11.62 -8.43
N ASP A 13 25.04 -11.78 -9.48
CA ASP A 13 24.56 -11.80 -10.85
C ASP A 13 23.66 -13.01 -11.20
N ALA A 14 23.78 -14.11 -10.45
CA ALA A 14 23.06 -15.35 -10.70
C ALA A 14 21.70 -15.40 -9.99
N THR A 15 21.52 -14.72 -8.86
CA THR A 15 20.24 -14.66 -8.11
C THR A 15 19.37 -13.47 -8.54
N ARG A 16 19.52 -13.01 -9.79
CA ARG A 16 18.83 -11.82 -10.26
C ARG A 16 17.46 -12.22 -10.82
N PRO A 17 16.35 -11.61 -10.35
CA PRO A 17 15.07 -11.83 -10.98
C PRO A 17 15.06 -11.30 -12.42
N MET A 18 14.24 -11.92 -13.26
CA MET A 18 14.09 -11.55 -14.66
C MET A 18 12.98 -10.52 -14.84
N ALA A 19 13.25 -9.45 -15.58
CA ALA A 19 12.19 -8.50 -15.97
C ALA A 19 11.22 -9.13 -16.96
N THR A 20 9.92 -8.95 -16.74
CA THR A 20 8.85 -9.44 -17.62
C THR A 20 7.86 -8.33 -17.94
N ASN A 21 7.06 -8.50 -18.99
CA ASN A 21 5.97 -7.58 -19.35
C ASN A 21 4.63 -7.92 -18.70
N GLY A 22 4.58 -8.94 -17.82
CA GLY A 22 3.38 -9.26 -17.07
C GLY A 22 3.22 -8.26 -15.94
N VAL A 23 2.27 -7.34 -16.03
CA VAL A 23 2.02 -6.30 -15.01
C VAL A 23 0.61 -6.42 -14.42
N PRO A 24 0.38 -6.02 -13.15
CA PRO A 24 -0.92 -6.06 -12.50
C PRO A 24 -1.91 -5.03 -13.06
N PHE A 25 -1.40 -3.92 -13.59
CA PHE A 25 -2.18 -2.83 -14.18
C PHE A 25 -1.37 -2.16 -15.29
N ALA A 26 -2.05 -1.62 -16.30
CA ALA A 26 -1.40 -0.90 -17.40
C ALA A 26 -0.78 0.44 -16.97
N ALA A 27 -1.30 1.02 -15.88
CA ALA A 27 -0.78 2.23 -15.26
C ALA A 27 -1.00 2.16 -13.75
N ILE A 28 -0.07 2.74 -13.01
CA ILE A 28 -0.23 3.00 -11.58
C ILE A 28 -0.85 4.39 -11.47
N PRO A 29 -2.04 4.52 -10.85
CA PRO A 29 -2.71 5.80 -10.59
C PRO A 29 -1.77 6.97 -10.24
N ARG A 30 -0.75 6.69 -9.44
CA ARG A 30 0.14 7.69 -8.83
C ARG A 30 1.51 7.86 -9.51
N ILE A 31 1.93 6.94 -10.37
CA ILE A 31 3.32 6.86 -10.87
C ILE A 31 3.38 6.91 -12.41
N GLY A 32 2.28 6.56 -13.09
CA GLY A 32 2.19 6.57 -14.56
C GLY A 32 2.26 5.16 -15.16
N PRO A 33 2.72 5.02 -16.41
CA PRO A 33 2.71 3.73 -17.11
C PRO A 33 3.50 2.65 -16.36
N ASN A 34 2.89 1.48 -16.20
CA ASN A 34 3.58 0.30 -15.70
C ASN A 34 3.85 -0.63 -16.89
N THR A 35 5.11 -1.01 -17.06
CA THR A 35 5.57 -1.75 -18.25
C THR A 35 6.35 -3.01 -17.93
N LEU A 36 6.82 -3.17 -16.68
CA LEU A 36 7.65 -4.29 -16.28
C LEU A 36 7.39 -4.69 -14.84
N SER A 37 7.34 -5.99 -14.60
CA SER A 37 7.47 -6.59 -13.27
C SER A 37 8.73 -7.46 -13.21
N LEU A 38 9.05 -7.99 -12.03
CA LEU A 38 10.18 -8.90 -11.83
C LEU A 38 9.67 -10.30 -11.51
N TYR A 39 10.13 -11.29 -12.28
CA TYR A 39 9.93 -12.71 -12.03
C TYR A 39 11.05 -13.25 -11.16
N PHE A 40 10.66 -13.83 -10.04
CA PHE A 40 11.50 -14.56 -9.11
C PHE A 40 11.23 -16.04 -9.30
N ASP A 41 12.28 -16.82 -9.52
CA ASP A 41 12.18 -18.27 -9.45
C ASP A 41 12.76 -18.83 -8.15
N ASN A 42 12.27 -20.02 -7.77
CA ASN A 42 12.75 -20.74 -6.59
C ASN A 42 13.82 -21.79 -6.94
N ASN A 43 14.36 -21.76 -8.16
CA ASN A 43 15.35 -22.72 -8.61
C ASN A 43 16.73 -22.38 -8.05
N ASN A 44 17.63 -23.34 -8.14
CA ASN A 44 19.02 -23.09 -7.80
C ASN A 44 19.78 -22.70 -9.07
N ASP A 45 20.00 -21.39 -9.28
CA ASP A 45 20.67 -20.85 -10.46
C ASP A 45 22.15 -21.20 -10.50
N GLY A 46 22.44 -22.40 -11.01
CA GLY A 46 23.81 -22.89 -11.14
C GLY A 46 24.52 -23.15 -9.81
N GLY A 47 23.76 -23.39 -8.73
CA GLY A 47 24.32 -23.65 -7.39
C GLY A 47 24.44 -22.43 -6.49
N LEU A 48 23.98 -21.25 -6.94
CA LEU A 48 24.12 -19.98 -6.24
C LEU A 48 22.88 -19.53 -5.45
N GLY A 49 21.82 -20.35 -5.48
CA GLY A 49 20.56 -20.12 -4.78
C GLY A 49 19.47 -19.51 -5.67
N PRO A 50 18.27 -19.34 -5.11
CA PRO A 50 17.14 -18.75 -5.82
C PRO A 50 17.19 -17.22 -5.91
N ASP A 51 16.32 -16.67 -6.74
CA ASP A 51 16.23 -15.24 -7.00
C ASP A 51 15.90 -14.44 -5.74
N ASP A 52 16.61 -13.34 -5.55
CA ASP A 52 16.29 -12.36 -4.53
C ASP A 52 16.69 -10.95 -4.91
N LEU A 53 16.00 -9.98 -4.31
CA LEU A 53 16.48 -8.62 -4.24
C LEU A 53 16.56 -8.22 -2.78
N GLY A 54 17.52 -7.38 -2.47
CA GLY A 54 17.60 -6.76 -1.17
C GLY A 54 18.18 -5.36 -1.25
N THR A 55 18.18 -4.68 -0.12
CA THR A 55 19.03 -3.50 0.08
C THR A 55 20.54 -3.83 0.12
N PHE A 56 20.94 -4.93 -0.53
CA PHE A 56 22.32 -5.33 -0.76
C PHE A 56 23.06 -4.20 -1.47
N GLY A 57 24.34 -4.01 -1.14
CA GLY A 57 25.12 -2.96 -1.80
C GLY A 57 26.56 -2.92 -1.32
N ASN A 58 27.47 -2.68 -2.27
CA ASN A 58 28.86 -2.32 -1.98
C ASN A 58 28.88 -0.97 -1.25
N GLY A 59 29.09 -1.01 0.06
CA GLY A 59 29.12 0.17 0.93
C GLY A 59 28.46 -0.04 2.30
N GLY A 60 27.59 -1.05 2.43
CA GLY A 60 26.84 -1.32 3.67
C GLY A 60 25.80 -0.24 4.02
N GLY A 61 24.80 -0.63 4.81
CA GLY A 61 23.90 0.26 5.55
C GLY A 61 23.05 1.18 4.69
N LYS A 62 21.99 0.65 4.07
CA LYS A 62 20.94 1.54 3.53
C LYS A 62 20.18 2.16 4.69
N MET A 63 19.81 3.44 4.57
CA MET A 63 19.12 4.17 5.65
C MET A 63 17.88 3.40 6.13
N VAL A 64 17.13 2.80 5.20
CA VAL A 64 15.90 2.06 5.51
C VAL A 64 16.13 0.80 6.36
N GLU A 65 17.34 0.27 6.43
CA GLU A 65 17.66 -0.91 7.25
C GLU A 65 17.58 -0.58 8.74
N SER A 66 18.07 0.60 9.13
CA SER A 66 18.07 1.10 10.51
C SER A 66 17.02 2.17 10.79
N PHE A 67 16.20 2.54 9.81
CA PHE A 67 15.18 3.58 9.99
C PHE A 67 14.15 3.13 11.02
N SER A 68 13.85 4.03 11.95
CA SER A 68 12.85 3.79 13.00
C SER A 68 11.54 4.44 12.60
N PHE A 69 10.56 3.62 12.25
CA PHE A 69 9.22 4.02 11.82
C PHE A 69 8.34 4.40 13.02
N THR A 70 8.74 5.43 13.77
CA THR A 70 8.08 5.82 15.04
C THR A 70 6.77 6.58 14.86
N ASN A 71 6.46 7.03 13.64
CA ASN A 71 5.23 7.76 13.33
C ASN A 71 4.16 6.85 12.72
N GLY A 72 4.32 5.53 12.86
CA GLY A 72 3.58 4.54 12.10
C GLY A 72 4.21 4.32 10.72
N TRP A 73 3.59 3.43 9.95
CA TRP A 73 4.10 3.02 8.65
C TRP A 73 3.03 2.39 7.77
N THR A 74 3.33 2.32 6.48
CA THR A 74 2.59 1.56 5.48
C THR A 74 3.58 0.77 4.62
N ILE A 75 3.35 -0.53 4.47
CA ILE A 75 4.19 -1.42 3.67
C ILE A 75 3.29 -2.13 2.66
N GLU A 76 3.72 -2.13 1.40
CA GLU A 76 2.90 -2.57 0.26
C GLU A 76 3.75 -3.38 -0.72
N ALA A 77 3.14 -4.41 -1.30
CA ALA A 77 3.71 -5.17 -2.41
C ALA A 77 2.59 -5.70 -3.31
N THR A 78 2.79 -5.63 -4.62
CA THR A 78 1.92 -6.30 -5.60
C THR A 78 2.61 -7.56 -6.10
N PHE A 79 1.91 -8.69 -6.11
CA PHE A 79 2.51 -9.97 -6.47
C PHE A 79 1.54 -10.90 -7.18
N LYS A 80 2.11 -11.88 -7.89
CA LYS A 80 1.40 -12.96 -8.56
C LYS A 80 2.19 -14.24 -8.36
N ALA A 81 1.72 -15.08 -7.44
CA ALA A 81 2.36 -16.36 -7.15
C ALA A 81 2.20 -17.32 -8.34
N ALA A 82 3.27 -18.00 -8.73
CA ALA A 82 3.23 -19.03 -9.77
C ALA A 82 2.69 -20.35 -9.20
N ASP A 83 3.00 -20.64 -7.94
CA ASP A 83 2.48 -21.76 -7.16
C ASP A 83 2.23 -21.35 -5.71
N ILE A 84 1.48 -22.20 -5.00
CA ILE A 84 1.10 -22.02 -3.60
C ILE A 84 1.17 -23.38 -2.91
N ASP A 85 2.38 -23.88 -2.70
CA ASP A 85 2.63 -25.23 -2.18
C ASP A 85 3.77 -25.31 -1.14
N HIS A 86 4.39 -24.16 -0.78
CA HIS A 86 5.40 -24.06 0.27
C HIS A 86 5.41 -22.68 0.93
N TRP A 87 6.20 -22.52 2.00
CA TRP A 87 6.47 -21.22 2.60
C TRP A 87 7.19 -20.33 1.59
N GLN A 88 6.65 -19.14 1.33
CA GLN A 88 7.23 -18.19 0.38
C GLN A 88 7.04 -16.76 0.87
N VAL A 89 8.08 -15.93 0.82
CA VAL A 89 8.05 -14.55 1.29
C VAL A 89 8.16 -13.59 0.11
N VAL A 90 7.09 -12.81 -0.12
CA VAL A 90 7.02 -11.80 -1.17
C VAL A 90 7.92 -10.61 -0.83
N LEU A 91 7.78 -10.10 0.39
CA LEU A 91 8.53 -8.97 0.93
C LEU A 91 8.87 -9.30 2.39
N GLY A 92 10.15 -9.15 2.74
CA GLY A 92 10.69 -9.46 4.04
C GLY A 92 11.59 -8.36 4.59
N LYS A 93 11.87 -8.47 5.88
CA LYS A 93 12.99 -7.78 6.52
C LYS A 93 13.80 -8.82 7.26
N ASP A 94 15.04 -9.00 6.85
CA ASP A 94 15.99 -9.91 7.47
C ASP A 94 16.28 -9.48 8.92
N GLY A 95 16.61 -10.47 9.75
CA GLY A 95 17.04 -10.27 11.11
C GLY A 95 16.63 -11.43 12.02
N LYS A 96 17.14 -11.40 13.25
CA LYS A 96 16.76 -12.32 14.31
C LYS A 96 16.53 -11.52 15.61
N PRO A 97 15.42 -10.78 15.71
CA PRO A 97 15.10 -9.85 16.80
C PRO A 97 14.99 -10.48 18.19
N SER A 98 14.80 -11.81 18.27
CA SER A 98 14.66 -12.54 19.53
C SER A 98 15.48 -13.84 19.54
N ALA A 99 15.37 -14.63 20.61
CA ALA A 99 15.94 -15.98 20.63
C ALA A 99 15.30 -16.92 19.58
N GLY A 100 14.05 -16.63 19.19
CA GLY A 100 13.28 -17.36 18.18
C GLY A 100 13.82 -17.16 16.75
N PRO A 101 13.47 -18.05 15.82
CA PRO A 101 13.97 -18.01 14.45
C PRO A 101 13.36 -16.92 13.55
N GLU A 102 12.28 -16.27 13.97
CA GLU A 102 11.46 -15.39 13.14
C GLU A 102 12.17 -14.09 12.78
N GLN A 103 11.94 -13.67 11.53
CA GLN A 103 12.39 -12.40 10.99
C GLN A 103 11.50 -11.23 11.46
N PRO A 104 12.02 -9.97 11.47
CA PRO A 104 11.28 -8.77 11.89
C PRO A 104 9.95 -8.49 11.19
N PHE A 105 9.89 -8.72 9.87
CA PHE A 105 8.71 -8.43 9.05
C PHE A 105 8.58 -9.42 7.90
N SER A 106 7.35 -9.78 7.53
CA SER A 106 7.10 -10.35 6.21
C SER A 106 5.65 -10.36 5.76
N PHE A 107 5.46 -10.20 4.46
CA PHE A 107 4.34 -10.76 3.71
C PHE A 107 4.73 -12.15 3.19
N LYS A 108 4.05 -13.19 3.65
CA LYS A 108 4.38 -14.58 3.31
C LYS A 108 3.16 -15.42 3.01
N LEU A 109 3.27 -16.29 2.01
CA LEU A 109 2.38 -17.41 1.82
C LEU A 109 2.78 -18.49 2.84
N ALA A 110 1.85 -18.84 3.71
CA ALA A 110 2.07 -19.72 4.84
C ALA A 110 1.10 -20.91 4.77
N PRO A 111 1.59 -22.16 4.92
CA PRO A 111 0.73 -23.30 5.17
C PRO A 111 -0.16 -23.05 6.39
N SER A 112 -1.43 -23.43 6.26
CA SER A 112 -2.45 -23.34 7.28
C SER A 112 -3.18 -24.69 7.40
N ALA A 113 -4.30 -24.74 8.14
CA ALA A 113 -4.97 -26.00 8.43
C ALA A 113 -5.65 -26.61 7.19
N GLU A 114 -6.20 -25.77 6.30
CA GLU A 114 -6.98 -26.19 5.14
C GLU A 114 -6.36 -25.75 3.80
N GLY A 115 -5.14 -25.21 3.82
CA GLY A 115 -4.42 -24.81 2.61
C GLY A 115 -3.30 -23.82 2.91
N PHE A 116 -3.38 -22.66 2.30
CA PHE A 116 -2.43 -21.56 2.48
C PHE A 116 -3.14 -20.25 2.78
N SER A 117 -2.55 -19.46 3.68
CA SER A 117 -2.93 -18.07 3.93
C SER A 117 -1.85 -17.11 3.45
N LEU A 118 -2.25 -15.87 3.17
CA LEU A 118 -1.30 -14.76 3.17
C LEU A 118 -1.19 -14.24 4.60
N ARG A 119 0.03 -14.32 5.14
CA ARG A 119 0.40 -13.86 6.48
C ARG A 119 1.20 -12.58 6.41
N CYS A 120 0.80 -11.59 7.20
CA CYS A 120 1.67 -10.48 7.57
C CYS A 120 2.18 -10.68 9.00
N LEU A 121 3.49 -10.84 9.17
CA LEU A 121 4.15 -10.94 10.48
C LEU A 121 4.88 -9.63 10.80
N ILE A 122 4.79 -9.16 12.04
CA ILE A 122 5.55 -8.03 12.57
C ILE A 122 6.17 -8.37 13.93
N PHE A 123 7.37 -7.84 14.20
CA PHE A 123 7.88 -7.72 15.56
C PHE A 123 7.42 -6.41 16.19
N LYS A 124 7.01 -6.51 17.46
CA LYS A 124 6.77 -5.37 18.33
C LYS A 124 8.06 -4.94 19.00
N ASP A 125 8.11 -3.69 19.46
CA ASP A 125 9.31 -3.14 20.10
C ASP A 125 9.63 -3.80 21.46
N ASP A 126 8.70 -4.59 22.03
CA ASP A 126 8.89 -5.39 23.25
C ASP A 126 9.57 -6.76 23.01
N GLY A 127 9.89 -7.10 21.77
CA GLY A 127 10.58 -8.34 21.41
C GLY A 127 9.68 -9.53 21.12
N PHE A 128 8.36 -9.37 21.18
CA PHE A 128 7.40 -10.38 20.72
C PHE A 128 6.91 -10.07 19.31
N PHE A 129 6.47 -11.09 18.58
CA PHE A 129 5.87 -10.91 17.27
C PHE A 129 4.36 -11.19 17.30
N ASP A 130 3.68 -10.67 16.30
CA ASP A 130 2.28 -10.93 16.01
C ASP A 130 2.12 -11.13 14.50
N PHE A 131 0.99 -11.72 14.11
CA PHE A 131 0.66 -11.85 12.71
C PHE A 131 -0.83 -11.76 12.46
N LEU A 132 -1.17 -11.36 11.23
CA LEU A 132 -2.51 -11.40 10.66
C LEU A 132 -2.47 -12.35 9.47
N ASP A 133 -3.49 -13.19 9.36
CA ASP A 133 -3.69 -14.13 8.26
C ASP A 133 -4.96 -13.76 7.49
N THR A 134 -4.93 -13.90 6.17
CA THR A 134 -6.17 -14.07 5.39
C THR A 134 -6.77 -15.45 5.65
N PRO A 135 -8.06 -15.68 5.35
CA PRO A 135 -8.63 -17.01 5.28
C PRO A 135 -7.83 -17.93 4.35
N ASP A 136 -7.92 -19.23 4.62
CA ASP A 136 -7.28 -20.26 3.80
C ASP A 136 -7.78 -20.18 2.35
N ASN A 137 -6.85 -20.35 1.41
CA ASN A 137 -7.12 -20.37 -0.03
C ASN A 137 -7.67 -19.02 -0.57
N THR A 138 -7.41 -17.91 0.13
CA THR A 138 -7.71 -16.54 -0.38
C THR A 138 -6.86 -16.20 -1.60
N ILE A 139 -5.60 -16.67 -1.63
CA ILE A 139 -4.67 -16.42 -2.73
C ILE A 139 -4.76 -17.58 -3.72
N GLU A 140 -4.90 -17.25 -5.00
CA GLU A 140 -4.89 -18.20 -6.12
C GLU A 140 -3.61 -18.05 -6.94
N ALA A 141 -3.02 -19.18 -7.35
CA ALA A 141 -1.86 -19.16 -8.25
C ALA A 141 -2.26 -18.55 -9.59
N GLY A 142 -1.39 -17.72 -10.16
CA GLY A 142 -1.65 -17.07 -11.43
C GLY A 142 -2.65 -15.91 -11.37
N LYS A 143 -2.96 -15.38 -10.18
CA LYS A 143 -3.69 -14.10 -10.00
C LYS A 143 -2.83 -13.02 -9.35
N TRP A 144 -3.09 -11.77 -9.72
CA TRP A 144 -2.44 -10.61 -9.11
C TRP A 144 -3.15 -10.18 -7.83
N TYR A 145 -2.36 -9.85 -6.82
CA TYR A 145 -2.82 -9.30 -5.55
C TYR A 145 -1.94 -8.14 -5.12
N THR A 146 -2.52 -7.11 -4.53
CA THR A 146 -1.80 -6.09 -3.77
C THR A 146 -2.08 -6.27 -2.29
N VAL A 147 -1.04 -6.55 -1.51
CA VAL A 147 -1.10 -6.64 -0.05
C VAL A 147 -0.59 -5.35 0.55
N VAL A 148 -1.29 -4.86 1.58
CA VAL A 148 -0.91 -3.68 2.35
C VAL A 148 -1.03 -3.97 3.84
N ALA A 149 0.00 -3.61 4.59
CA ALA A 149 -0.06 -3.54 6.03
C ALA A 149 0.18 -2.11 6.50
N THR A 150 -0.61 -1.68 7.48
CA THR A 150 -0.47 -0.37 8.12
C THR A 150 -0.27 -0.53 9.61
N TYR A 151 0.45 0.43 10.20
CA TYR A 151 0.51 0.63 11.64
C TYR A 151 0.38 2.12 11.93
N ASP A 152 -0.63 2.52 12.70
CA ASP A 152 -0.93 3.92 13.02
C ASP A 152 -0.50 4.33 14.44
N ASN A 153 0.45 3.61 15.02
CA ASN A 153 0.86 3.66 16.43
C ASN A 153 -0.13 3.08 17.44
N GLU A 154 -1.28 2.60 17.00
CA GLU A 154 -2.24 1.91 17.85
C GLU A 154 -2.69 0.58 17.26
N PHE A 155 -2.98 0.51 15.96
CA PHE A 155 -3.50 -0.65 15.27
C PHE A 155 -2.58 -1.10 14.14
N PHE A 156 -2.23 -2.39 14.16
CA PHE A 156 -1.63 -3.08 13.02
C PHE A 156 -2.76 -3.73 12.20
N THR A 157 -2.87 -3.36 10.92
CA THR A 157 -3.99 -3.76 10.06
C THR A 157 -3.50 -4.33 8.74
N LEU A 158 -4.18 -5.38 8.25
CA LEU A 158 -3.88 -6.06 6.98
C LEU A 158 -5.02 -5.84 5.97
N TYR A 159 -4.64 -5.40 4.77
CA TYR A 159 -5.52 -5.23 3.63
C TYR A 159 -5.01 -6.05 2.43
N LEU A 160 -5.93 -6.46 1.58
CA LEU A 160 -5.62 -7.15 0.33
C LEU A 160 -6.61 -6.71 -0.75
N LYS A 161 -6.13 -6.61 -1.98
CA LYS A 161 -6.93 -6.36 -3.19
C LYS A 161 -6.50 -7.34 -4.27
N SER A 162 -7.43 -8.13 -4.79
CA SER A 162 -7.24 -8.95 -6.01
C SER A 162 -7.33 -8.07 -7.27
N GLU A 163 -6.81 -8.54 -8.41
CA GLU A 163 -7.02 -7.88 -9.71
C GLU A 163 -8.49 -7.77 -10.12
N ASP A 164 -9.34 -8.65 -9.58
CA ASP A 164 -10.79 -8.65 -9.81
C ASP A 164 -11.55 -7.72 -8.85
N ASP A 165 -10.90 -7.21 -7.80
CA ASP A 165 -11.54 -6.40 -6.78
C ASP A 165 -11.53 -4.90 -7.16
N ALA A 166 -12.63 -4.21 -6.89
CA ALA A 166 -12.69 -2.75 -7.03
C ALA A 166 -11.82 -2.06 -5.95
N ASP A 167 -11.97 -2.51 -4.70
CA ASP A 167 -11.40 -1.88 -3.51
C ASP A 167 -10.63 -2.88 -2.64
N PHE A 168 -9.86 -2.34 -1.70
CA PHE A 168 -9.17 -3.14 -0.69
C PHE A 168 -10.15 -3.73 0.34
N VAL A 169 -9.95 -5.00 0.66
CA VAL A 169 -10.64 -5.69 1.77
C VAL A 169 -9.73 -5.68 2.99
N GLN A 170 -10.26 -5.24 4.14
CA GLN A 170 -9.57 -5.37 5.43
C GLN A 170 -9.77 -6.77 6.01
N TYR A 171 -8.70 -7.52 6.20
CA TYR A 171 -8.74 -8.90 6.70
C TYR A 171 -8.59 -9.00 8.22
N GLY A 172 -7.94 -8.04 8.86
CA GLY A 172 -7.84 -8.02 10.30
C GLY A 172 -7.13 -6.77 10.82
N SER A 173 -7.34 -6.50 12.11
CA SER A 173 -6.70 -5.40 12.83
C SER A 173 -6.43 -5.83 14.26
N LEU A 174 -5.25 -5.49 14.78
CA LEU A 174 -4.81 -5.86 16.11
C LEU A 174 -4.31 -4.62 16.85
N ASN A 175 -4.78 -4.40 18.08
CA ASN A 175 -4.30 -3.30 18.93
C ASN A 175 -2.87 -3.61 19.43
N ARG A 176 -1.91 -2.75 19.09
CA ARG A 176 -0.46 -2.89 19.32
C ARG A 176 0.08 -1.63 19.98
N PRO A 177 -0.21 -1.39 21.27
CA PRO A 177 0.27 -0.21 21.99
C PRO A 177 1.78 -0.29 22.29
N GLN A 178 2.42 -1.44 22.10
CA GLN A 178 3.85 -1.64 22.36
C GLN A 178 4.77 -1.11 21.27
N GLY A 179 4.26 -0.63 20.13
CA GLY A 179 5.09 -0.18 19.02
C GLY A 179 5.50 -1.31 18.07
N SER A 180 5.81 -0.95 16.82
CA SER A 180 6.46 -1.80 15.81
C SER A 180 7.28 -0.91 14.90
N SER A 181 8.43 -0.43 15.39
CA SER A 181 9.21 0.62 14.73
C SER A 181 10.23 0.09 13.71
N PHE A 182 10.50 -1.21 13.70
CA PHE A 182 11.51 -1.93 12.91
C PHE A 182 12.99 -1.48 13.06
N GLY A 183 13.26 -0.28 13.58
CA GLY A 183 14.62 0.24 13.79
C GLY A 183 15.30 -0.28 15.06
N VAL A 184 14.53 -0.73 16.06
CA VAL A 184 15.05 -1.17 17.36
C VAL A 184 15.53 -2.62 17.34
N LEU A 185 14.76 -3.51 16.70
CA LEU A 185 15.00 -4.96 16.73
C LEU A 185 15.33 -5.57 15.35
N GLY A 186 15.33 -4.77 14.28
CA GLY A 186 15.37 -5.24 12.90
C GLY A 186 16.37 -4.54 12.00
N SER A 187 17.61 -4.29 12.40
CA SER A 187 18.60 -3.59 11.55
C SER A 187 19.07 -4.35 10.29
N GLY A 188 18.40 -5.44 9.93
CA GLY A 188 18.72 -6.23 8.74
C GLY A 188 18.12 -5.67 7.46
N THR A 189 18.56 -6.30 6.37
CA THR A 189 18.22 -5.97 4.99
C THR A 189 16.73 -6.14 4.70
N TRP A 190 16.16 -5.20 3.95
CA TRP A 190 14.85 -5.42 3.35
C TRP A 190 15.01 -6.26 2.11
N THR A 191 14.15 -7.27 1.93
CA THR A 191 14.25 -8.27 0.86
C THR A 191 12.95 -8.38 0.08
N ILE A 192 13.05 -8.62 -1.22
CA ILE A 192 11.92 -9.01 -2.08
C ILE A 192 12.24 -10.41 -2.61
N GLY A 193 11.24 -11.29 -2.57
CA GLY A 193 11.33 -12.66 -3.05
C GLY A 193 12.01 -13.65 -2.10
N ARG A 194 12.26 -13.27 -0.84
CA ARG A 194 12.97 -14.10 0.14
C ARG A 194 12.65 -13.74 1.58
N GLY A 195 12.65 -14.74 2.46
CA GLY A 195 12.59 -14.59 3.91
C GLY A 195 13.85 -15.05 4.65
N MET A 196 13.76 -15.00 5.98
CA MET A 196 14.79 -15.45 6.89
C MET A 196 14.22 -16.28 8.04
N TRP A 197 14.90 -17.37 8.36
CA TRP A 197 14.58 -18.26 9.49
C TRP A 197 15.86 -18.65 10.22
N GLY A 198 15.96 -18.33 11.51
CA GLY A 198 17.13 -18.67 12.31
C GLY A 198 18.43 -18.01 11.81
N SER A 199 18.32 -16.84 11.17
CA SER A 199 19.42 -16.12 10.48
C SER A 199 19.87 -16.73 9.14
N ALA A 200 19.15 -17.71 8.60
CA ALA A 200 19.41 -18.27 7.29
C ALA A 200 18.37 -17.78 6.27
N PRO A 201 18.77 -17.41 5.04
CA PRO A 201 17.84 -17.13 3.95
C PRO A 201 17.01 -18.38 3.61
N VAL A 202 15.68 -18.23 3.56
CA VAL A 202 14.71 -19.30 3.28
C VAL A 202 13.45 -18.73 2.63
N ASP A 203 12.45 -19.59 2.38
CA ASP A 203 11.10 -19.22 1.94
C ASP A 203 11.14 -18.32 0.68
N PHE A 204 11.92 -18.74 -0.32
CA PHE A 204 12.06 -18.00 -1.58
C PHE A 204 10.75 -18.01 -2.35
N PHE A 205 10.39 -16.85 -2.90
CA PHE A 205 9.15 -16.69 -3.65
C PHE A 205 9.29 -17.18 -5.07
N HIS A 206 8.25 -17.81 -5.58
CA HIS A 206 8.15 -18.16 -6.99
C HIS A 206 6.96 -17.45 -7.63
N GLY A 207 7.24 -16.48 -8.49
CA GLY A 207 6.20 -15.67 -9.12
C GLY A 207 6.68 -14.30 -9.56
N LEU A 208 5.72 -13.42 -9.87
CA LEU A 208 5.99 -12.03 -10.21
C LEU A 208 5.80 -11.13 -9.00
N VAL A 209 6.68 -10.14 -8.84
CA VAL A 209 6.51 -9.04 -7.88
C VAL A 209 6.62 -7.72 -8.63
N ASP A 210 5.77 -6.78 -8.25
CA ASP A 210 5.70 -5.43 -8.76
C ASP A 210 5.36 -4.45 -7.63
N GLU A 211 5.61 -3.17 -7.85
CA GLU A 211 5.16 -2.06 -6.99
C GLU A 211 5.34 -2.29 -5.47
N VAL A 212 6.60 -2.35 -5.02
CA VAL A 212 6.95 -2.45 -3.60
C VAL A 212 7.18 -1.06 -3.02
N ARG A 213 6.49 -0.74 -1.91
CA ARG A 213 6.63 0.53 -1.20
C ARG A 213 6.70 0.33 0.31
N VAL A 214 7.60 1.08 0.95
CA VAL A 214 7.69 1.23 2.40
C VAL A 214 7.63 2.72 2.71
N SER A 215 6.65 3.13 3.51
CA SER A 215 6.36 4.51 3.86
C SER A 215 6.44 4.73 5.38
N ASP A 216 6.86 5.92 5.80
CA ASP A 216 7.03 6.33 7.20
C ASP A 216 5.79 6.99 7.83
N ALA A 217 4.63 6.69 7.26
CA ALA A 217 3.33 7.14 7.75
C ALA A 217 2.27 6.06 7.56
N PRO A 218 1.28 5.98 8.48
CA PRO A 218 0.06 5.22 8.22
C PRO A 218 -0.74 5.90 7.11
N MET A 219 -1.10 5.12 6.11
CA MET A 219 -1.92 5.53 4.98
C MET A 219 -3.28 4.88 5.08
N ARG A 220 -4.29 5.53 4.51
CA ARG A 220 -5.63 4.96 4.35
C ARG A 220 -5.75 4.22 3.01
N PRO A 221 -6.78 3.37 2.81
CA PRO A 221 -6.95 2.63 1.56
C PRO A 221 -6.92 3.49 0.28
N GLU A 222 -7.48 4.70 0.34
CA GLU A 222 -7.45 5.67 -0.76
C GLU A 222 -6.04 6.22 -1.08
N GLU A 223 -5.07 6.02 -0.18
CA GLU A 223 -3.68 6.44 -0.29
C GLU A 223 -2.72 5.34 -0.78
N PHE A 224 -3.21 4.09 -0.82
CA PHE A 224 -2.42 2.94 -1.26
C PHE A 224 -2.04 3.03 -2.74
N ILE A 225 -0.97 2.33 -3.13
CA ILE A 225 -0.37 2.46 -4.47
C ILE A 225 -1.31 2.03 -5.59
N SER A 226 -2.15 1.02 -5.32
CA SER A 226 -3.21 0.52 -6.19
C SER A 226 -4.61 0.88 -5.68
N GLY A 227 -4.71 1.88 -4.81
CA GLY A 227 -5.99 2.48 -4.41
C GLY A 227 -6.65 3.14 -5.61
N ALA A 228 -7.94 3.48 -5.48
CA ALA A 228 -8.59 4.34 -6.46
C ALA A 228 -7.76 5.62 -6.66
N ASP A 229 -7.89 6.24 -7.84
CA ASP A 229 -7.27 7.54 -8.08
C ASP A 229 -7.58 8.47 -6.88
N PRO A 230 -6.61 9.26 -6.39
CA PRO A 230 -6.91 10.21 -5.34
C PRO A 230 -8.01 11.13 -5.83
N VAL A 231 -9.04 11.35 -5.00
CA VAL A 231 -10.06 12.36 -5.29
C VAL A 231 -9.32 13.66 -5.65
N PRO A 232 -9.55 14.23 -6.85
CA PRO A 232 -8.92 15.45 -7.27
C PRO A 232 -9.13 16.53 -6.20
N PRO A 233 -8.08 17.26 -5.79
CA PRO A 233 -8.25 18.37 -4.88
C PRO A 233 -9.28 19.32 -5.46
N ILE A 234 -10.39 19.51 -4.74
CA ILE A 234 -11.45 20.44 -5.13
C ILE A 234 -10.88 21.87 -5.31
N GLY A 235 -9.78 22.17 -4.63
CA GLY A 235 -9.07 23.45 -4.74
C GLY A 235 -9.89 24.62 -4.20
N ASP A 236 -9.50 25.83 -4.58
CA ASP A 236 -10.29 27.03 -4.29
C ASP A 236 -11.56 27.03 -5.15
N ILE A 237 -12.71 27.29 -4.53
CA ILE A 237 -13.97 27.47 -5.25
C ILE A 237 -14.01 28.90 -5.78
N ALA A 238 -13.94 29.04 -7.11
CA ALA A 238 -14.14 30.32 -7.79
C ALA A 238 -15.63 30.68 -7.80
N MET A 239 -15.95 31.89 -7.37
CA MET A 239 -17.32 32.41 -7.33
C MET A 239 -17.46 33.60 -8.29
N VAL A 240 -18.40 33.50 -9.23
CA VAL A 240 -18.70 34.56 -10.20
C VAL A 240 -20.16 34.99 -10.06
N PRO A 241 -20.46 36.27 -9.79
CA PRO A 241 -21.84 36.74 -9.75
C PRO A 241 -22.46 36.72 -11.15
N VAL A 242 -23.70 36.23 -11.24
CA VAL A 242 -24.50 36.17 -12.47
C VAL A 242 -25.90 36.74 -12.24
N ALA A 243 -26.68 36.91 -13.30
CA ALA A 243 -28.06 37.39 -13.17
C ALA A 243 -28.89 36.38 -12.36
N GLY A 244 -29.29 36.77 -11.14
CA GLY A 244 -30.10 35.94 -10.24
C GLY A 244 -29.32 35.03 -9.29
N GLY A 245 -27.99 35.08 -9.27
CA GLY A 245 -27.22 34.15 -8.46
C GLY A 245 -25.70 34.25 -8.56
N PHE A 246 -25.06 33.13 -8.25
CA PHE A 246 -23.63 32.92 -8.39
C PHE A 246 -23.36 31.63 -9.16
N GLU A 247 -22.31 31.63 -9.97
CA GLU A 247 -21.68 30.42 -10.48
C GLU A 247 -20.51 30.05 -9.59
N LEU A 248 -20.50 28.82 -9.11
CA LEU A 248 -19.43 28.23 -8.33
C LEU A 248 -18.68 27.24 -9.21
N THR A 249 -17.37 27.44 -9.36
CA THR A 249 -16.51 26.59 -10.18
C THR A 249 -15.36 26.05 -9.35
N TRP A 250 -15.10 24.75 -9.44
CA TRP A 250 -13.99 24.09 -8.76
C TRP A 250 -13.35 23.03 -9.65
N ALA A 251 -12.13 22.61 -9.29
CA ALA A 251 -11.41 21.56 -9.99
C ALA A 251 -12.03 20.19 -9.69
N THR A 252 -12.12 19.33 -10.69
CA THR A 252 -12.74 18.00 -10.56
C THR A 252 -11.87 16.90 -11.14
N GLY A 253 -12.42 15.70 -11.21
CA GLY A 253 -11.84 14.59 -11.96
C GLY A 253 -12.92 13.73 -12.57
N VAL A 254 -12.51 13.01 -13.60
CA VAL A 254 -13.36 12.07 -14.33
C VAL A 254 -13.73 10.92 -13.40
N ASN A 255 -15.00 10.49 -13.45
CA ASN A 255 -15.59 9.42 -12.64
C ASN A 255 -15.77 9.72 -11.14
N TYR A 256 -15.72 10.99 -10.73
CA TYR A 256 -16.11 11.39 -9.37
C TYR A 256 -17.42 12.16 -9.42
N ASP A 257 -18.27 11.92 -8.42
CA ASP A 257 -19.42 12.76 -8.13
C ASP A 257 -19.10 13.70 -6.95
N TYR A 258 -19.78 14.83 -6.90
CA TYR A 258 -19.57 15.86 -5.88
C TYR A 258 -20.88 16.29 -5.23
N MET A 259 -20.77 16.67 -3.97
CA MET A 259 -21.85 17.24 -3.17
C MET A 259 -21.53 18.69 -2.84
N LEU A 260 -22.41 19.60 -3.24
CA LEU A 260 -22.38 20.99 -2.80
C LEU A 260 -23.17 21.11 -1.49
N MET A 261 -22.49 21.56 -0.45
CA MET A 261 -23.10 21.86 0.84
C MET A 261 -23.16 23.36 1.09
N GLU A 262 -24.16 23.79 1.86
CA GLU A 262 -24.38 25.18 2.21
C GLU A 262 -24.65 25.40 3.69
N LYS A 263 -24.50 26.65 4.14
CA LYS A 263 -25.03 27.13 5.42
C LYS A 263 -25.23 28.65 5.42
N ALA A 264 -26.11 29.11 6.29
CA ALA A 264 -26.45 30.54 6.45
C ALA A 264 -25.42 31.32 7.29
N SER A 265 -24.66 30.65 8.15
CA SER A 265 -23.77 31.29 9.13
C SER A 265 -22.53 30.46 9.42
N LEU A 266 -21.38 31.13 9.56
CA LEU A 266 -20.15 30.46 10.04
C LEU A 266 -20.28 29.93 11.47
N LEU A 267 -21.19 30.49 12.27
CA LEU A 267 -21.47 30.04 13.63
C LEU A 267 -22.33 28.77 13.68
N ASP A 268 -22.98 28.41 12.59
CA ASP A 268 -23.71 27.14 12.50
C ASP A 268 -22.70 25.98 12.34
N PRO A 269 -22.70 24.99 13.25
CA PRO A 269 -21.84 23.83 13.13
C PRO A 269 -22.30 22.86 12.03
N THR A 270 -23.56 22.95 11.59
CA THR A 270 -24.16 22.04 10.62
C THR A 270 -24.11 22.59 9.20
N TRP A 271 -23.96 21.68 8.24
CA TRP A 271 -24.02 21.95 6.81
C TRP A 271 -25.22 21.19 6.25
N SER A 272 -26.01 21.83 5.40
CA SER A 272 -27.07 21.17 4.63
C SER A 272 -26.60 20.87 3.22
N THR A 273 -27.15 19.82 2.60
CA THR A 273 -26.92 19.53 1.19
C THR A 273 -27.72 20.50 0.32
N ASN A 274 -27.05 21.26 -0.53
CA ASN A 274 -27.69 22.08 -1.56
C ASN A 274 -27.95 21.24 -2.82
N MET A 275 -26.92 20.53 -3.28
CA MET A 275 -26.96 19.69 -4.48
C MET A 275 -26.07 18.46 -4.26
N SER A 276 -26.52 17.30 -4.74
CA SER A 276 -25.80 16.03 -4.67
C SER A 276 -25.55 15.49 -6.08
N SER A 277 -24.66 14.52 -6.19
CA SER A 277 -24.38 13.78 -7.43
C SER A 277 -24.06 14.69 -8.62
N ILE A 278 -23.24 15.72 -8.36
CA ILE A 278 -22.72 16.62 -9.38
C ILE A 278 -21.59 15.87 -10.11
N PRO A 279 -21.74 15.50 -11.39
CA PRO A 279 -20.73 14.74 -12.10
C PRO A 279 -19.49 15.60 -12.37
N GLY A 280 -18.33 15.06 -12.04
CA GLY A 280 -17.02 15.64 -12.36
C GLY A 280 -16.71 15.58 -13.86
N GLY A 281 -15.70 16.36 -14.26
CA GLY A 281 -15.16 16.40 -15.61
C GLY A 281 -13.63 16.43 -15.65
N GLU A 282 -13.07 16.51 -16.85
CA GLU A 282 -11.63 16.50 -17.10
C GLU A 282 -10.88 17.72 -16.53
N THR A 283 -11.59 18.82 -16.23
CA THR A 283 -10.98 20.06 -15.76
C THR A 283 -11.74 20.60 -14.56
N ASN A 284 -12.93 21.17 -14.80
CA ASN A 284 -13.70 21.87 -13.80
C ASN A 284 -15.18 21.48 -13.93
N VAL A 285 -15.94 21.69 -12.87
CA VAL A 285 -17.41 21.74 -12.94
C VAL A 285 -17.89 23.10 -12.46
N THR A 286 -18.96 23.59 -13.07
CA THR A 286 -19.64 24.82 -12.69
C THR A 286 -21.09 24.53 -12.36
N VAL A 287 -21.54 25.00 -11.20
CA VAL A 287 -22.95 24.95 -10.80
C VAL A 287 -23.47 26.35 -10.48
N SER A 288 -24.76 26.58 -10.73
CA SER A 288 -25.42 27.85 -10.42
C SER A 288 -26.22 27.73 -9.13
N VAL A 289 -26.00 28.67 -8.21
CA VAL A 289 -26.77 28.80 -6.97
C VAL A 289 -27.53 30.13 -6.96
N PRO A 290 -28.77 30.18 -6.45
CA PRO A 290 -29.52 31.43 -6.36
C PRO A 290 -28.88 32.40 -5.36
N ALA A 291 -29.01 33.69 -5.60
CA ALA A 291 -28.63 34.73 -4.64
C ALA A 291 -29.75 34.91 -3.61
N ASP A 292 -30.01 33.87 -2.82
CA ASP A 292 -30.90 33.97 -1.66
C ASP A 292 -30.12 34.25 -0.37
N GLN A 293 -30.75 34.87 0.61
CA GLN A 293 -30.13 35.15 1.92
C GLN A 293 -30.07 33.90 2.83
N ALA A 294 -30.57 32.74 2.38
CA ALA A 294 -30.56 31.52 3.18
C ALA A 294 -29.22 30.79 3.11
N ALA A 295 -28.44 30.99 2.04
CA ALA A 295 -27.10 30.42 1.88
C ALA A 295 -26.02 31.50 1.75
N ALA A 296 -25.12 31.58 2.73
CA ALA A 296 -24.03 32.56 2.75
C ALA A 296 -22.64 31.93 2.58
N PHE A 297 -22.53 30.61 2.79
CA PHE A 297 -21.28 29.87 2.74
C PHE A 297 -21.49 28.54 2.04
N TYR A 298 -20.54 28.19 1.16
CA TYR A 298 -20.55 26.94 0.41
C TYR A 298 -19.27 26.15 0.67
N LYS A 299 -19.39 24.82 0.62
CA LYS A 299 -18.25 23.92 0.48
C LYS A 299 -18.63 22.78 -0.45
N VAL A 300 -17.64 22.15 -1.04
CA VAL A 300 -17.84 20.96 -1.87
C VAL A 300 -17.13 19.79 -1.21
N ASN A 301 -17.79 18.64 -1.21
CA ASN A 301 -17.21 17.35 -0.86
C ASN A 301 -17.28 16.43 -2.09
N SER A 302 -16.37 15.48 -2.23
CA SER A 302 -16.58 14.36 -3.16
C SER A 302 -17.57 13.35 -2.58
N GLU A 303 -18.42 12.80 -3.42
CA GLU A 303 -19.21 11.60 -3.16
C GLU A 303 -18.36 10.39 -3.62
N GLN A 304 -18.21 9.38 -2.76
CA GLN A 304 -17.63 8.09 -3.13
C GLN A 304 -18.67 7.23 -3.83
#